data_AF-A0A7W3JJP4-F1
#
_entry.id   AF-A0A7W3JJP4-F1
#
_cell.length_a   1.000
_cell.length_b   1.000
_cell.length_c   1.000
_cell.angle_alpha   90.00
_cell.angle_beta   90.00
_cell.angle_gamma   90.00
#
_symmetry.space_group_name_H-M   'P 1'
#
loop_
_entity.id
_entity.type
_entity.pdbx_description
1 polymer ?
#
loop_
_entity_poly.entity_id
_entity_poly.type
_entity_poly.pdbx_seq_one_letter_code
_entity_poly.pdbx_strand_id
1 'polypeptide(L)'
;MRPRRVIDSIGVGLLLAVTLAGCTASASVTRTVTPDAFERVVVDALSSVSDATPEVDCGDDPIAVEDGAEVHCDVNTAGYDVVYDSVATISTDGGGDYHVEVQVDDEPAP
;
A
#
# COMPACT_ATOMS: atom_id res chain seq x y z
N MET A 1 -59.06 -38.26 39.23
CA MET A 1 -58.52 -37.20 40.11
C MET A 1 -57.60 -37.83 41.16
N ARG A 2 -56.30 -37.53 41.11
CA ARG A 2 -55.33 -37.76 42.20
C ARG A 2 -54.44 -36.50 42.33
N PRO A 3 -54.09 -36.07 43.55
CA PRO A 3 -53.58 -34.73 43.81
C PRO A 3 -52.04 -34.62 43.73
N ARG A 4 -51.62 -33.45 43.26
CA ARG A 4 -50.45 -32.63 43.65
C ARG A 4 -49.16 -33.35 44.11
N ARG A 5 -48.10 -33.18 43.33
CA ARG A 5 -46.76 -32.92 43.88
C ARG A 5 -46.15 -31.68 43.25
N VAL A 6 -45.42 -30.99 44.09
CA VAL A 6 -45.02 -29.60 44.07
C VAL A 6 -43.50 -29.61 44.02
N ILE A 7 -42.93 -28.77 43.14
CA ILE A 7 -41.55 -28.23 43.13
C ILE A 7 -40.40 -29.25 43.06
N ASP A 8 -39.59 -29.16 42.00
CA ASP A 8 -38.14 -29.37 42.14
C ASP A 8 -37.38 -28.45 41.17
N SER A 9 -36.33 -27.83 41.70
CA SER A 9 -35.58 -26.72 41.15
C SER A 9 -34.27 -27.23 40.56
N ILE A 10 -34.07 -27.16 39.25
CA ILE A 10 -32.76 -27.33 38.58
C ILE A 10 -32.86 -26.51 37.30
N GLY A 11 -31.99 -25.60 36.89
CA GLY A 11 -30.58 -25.37 37.19
C GLY A 11 -30.00 -24.70 35.94
N VAL A 12 -29.06 -23.79 36.15
CA VAL A 12 -28.32 -22.97 35.18
C VAL A 12 -27.94 -23.69 33.88
N GLY A 13 -28.06 -22.98 32.74
CA GLY A 13 -27.54 -23.43 31.45
C GLY A 13 -27.49 -22.31 30.40
N LEU A 14 -26.77 -21.23 30.68
CA LEU A 14 -26.43 -20.22 29.68
C LEU A 14 -25.36 -20.79 28.74
N LEU A 15 -25.78 -21.34 27.60
CA LEU A 15 -24.89 -21.71 26.50
C LEU A 15 -24.99 -20.64 25.41
N LEU A 16 -24.25 -19.53 25.57
CA LEU A 16 -23.94 -18.66 24.43
C LEU A 16 -22.92 -19.41 23.55
N ALA A 17 -23.42 -20.10 22.53
CA ALA A 17 -22.60 -20.49 21.39
C ALA A 17 -22.30 -19.23 20.57
N VAL A 18 -21.23 -18.51 20.92
CA VAL A 18 -20.67 -17.47 20.06
C VAL A 18 -20.00 -18.20 18.90
N THR A 19 -20.76 -18.43 17.83
CA THR A 19 -20.18 -18.77 16.54
C THR A 19 -19.38 -17.56 16.09
N LEU A 20 -18.06 -17.59 16.28
CA LEU A 20 -17.17 -16.73 15.51
C LEU A 20 -17.34 -17.17 14.05
N ALA A 21 -18.29 -16.56 13.34
CA ALA A 21 -18.17 -16.37 11.91
C ALA A 21 -16.93 -15.49 11.73
N GLY A 22 -15.76 -16.13 11.78
CA GLY A 22 -14.52 -15.55 11.29
C GLY A 22 -14.78 -15.30 9.82
N CYS A 23 -15.16 -14.06 9.50
CA CYS A 23 -15.13 -13.59 8.15
C CYS A 23 -13.71 -13.85 7.65
N THR A 24 -13.54 -14.86 6.80
CA THR A 24 -12.45 -14.94 5.84
C THR A 24 -12.62 -13.77 4.87
N ALA A 25 -12.52 -12.55 5.39
CA ALA A 25 -12.09 -11.43 4.60
C ALA A 25 -10.60 -11.68 4.41
N SER A 26 -10.25 -12.27 3.28
CA SER A 26 -8.94 -12.07 2.68
C SER A 26 -8.85 -10.58 2.37
N ALA A 27 -8.65 -9.76 3.40
CA ALA A 27 -8.26 -8.38 3.22
C ALA A 27 -6.82 -8.48 2.71
N SER A 28 -6.67 -8.42 1.40
CA SER A 28 -5.39 -8.09 0.79
C SER A 28 -5.03 -6.73 1.37
N VAL A 29 -4.18 -6.71 2.39
CA VAL A 29 -3.67 -5.45 2.94
C VAL A 29 -2.65 -4.97 1.92
N THR A 30 -3.11 -4.19 0.93
CA THR A 30 -2.20 -3.51 0.01
C THR A 30 -1.33 -2.58 0.84
N ARG A 31 -0.02 -2.83 0.80
CA ARG A 31 0.95 -2.01 1.51
C ARG A 31 1.04 -0.66 0.81
N THR A 32 0.96 0.42 1.56
CA THR A 32 1.15 1.77 1.04
C THR A 32 2.41 2.41 1.61
N VAL A 33 3.03 3.30 0.85
CA VAL A 33 4.14 4.16 1.29
C VAL A 33 3.76 5.64 1.13
N THR A 34 4.47 6.52 1.82
CA THR A 34 4.30 7.97 1.63
C THR A 34 5.02 8.41 0.35
N PRO A 35 4.57 9.49 -0.32
CA PRO A 35 5.25 10.04 -1.49
C PRO A 35 6.73 10.30 -1.26
N ASP A 36 7.09 10.99 -0.16
CA ASP A 36 8.49 11.26 0.21
C ASP A 36 9.36 9.99 0.26
N ALA A 37 8.78 8.88 0.71
CA ALA A 37 9.52 7.62 0.82
C ALA A 37 9.72 6.97 -0.54
N PHE A 38 8.74 7.10 -1.43
CA PHE A 38 8.81 6.61 -2.80
C PHE A 38 9.75 7.47 -3.67
N GLU A 39 9.65 8.80 -3.58
CA GLU A 39 10.53 9.76 -4.26
C GLU A 39 12.01 9.47 -3.97
N ARG A 40 12.35 9.16 -2.71
CA ARG A 40 13.71 8.75 -2.33
C ARG A 40 14.19 7.52 -3.07
N VAL A 41 13.31 6.55 -3.32
CA VAL A 41 13.65 5.33 -4.08
C VAL A 41 13.82 5.65 -5.58
N VAL A 42 12.98 6.53 -6.14
CA VAL A 42 13.11 7.01 -7.52
C VAL A 42 14.40 7.81 -7.72
N VAL A 43 14.73 8.71 -6.80
CA VAL A 43 16.00 9.47 -6.79
C VAL A 43 17.20 8.54 -6.75
N ASP A 44 17.19 7.49 -5.91
CA ASP A 44 18.26 6.50 -5.83
C ASP A 44 18.43 5.72 -7.14
N ALA A 45 17.31 5.33 -7.76
CA ALA A 45 17.31 4.66 -9.07
C ALA A 45 17.90 5.56 -10.18
N LEU A 46 17.50 6.83 -10.24
CA LEU A 46 18.01 7.80 -11.22
C LEU A 46 19.48 8.19 -10.98
N SER A 47 19.88 8.31 -9.71
CA SER A 47 21.27 8.60 -9.32
C SER A 47 22.21 7.43 -9.62
N SER A 48 21.68 6.21 -9.75
CA SER A 48 22.48 5.03 -10.11
C SER A 48 22.87 5.02 -11.59
N VAL A 49 22.17 5.78 -12.45
CA VAL A 49 22.40 5.81 -13.91
C VAL A 49 23.00 7.12 -14.39
N SER A 50 23.02 8.16 -13.56
CA SER A 50 23.52 9.49 -13.91
C SER A 50 24.20 10.20 -12.72
N ASP A 51 25.18 11.05 -13.00
CA ASP A 51 25.82 11.92 -11.99
C ASP A 51 24.97 13.16 -11.64
N ALA A 52 23.74 13.26 -12.17
CA ALA A 52 22.83 14.36 -11.87
C ALA A 52 22.25 14.22 -10.45
N THR A 53 21.86 15.33 -9.84
CA THR A 53 21.05 15.32 -8.61
C THR A 53 19.60 15.64 -9.00
N PRO A 54 18.78 14.62 -9.30
CA PRO A 54 17.39 14.84 -9.66
C PRO A 54 16.59 15.31 -8.44
N GLU A 55 15.66 16.21 -8.71
CA GLU A 55 14.53 16.51 -7.84
C GLU A 55 13.33 15.74 -8.43
N VAL A 56 12.57 15.07 -7.57
CA VAL A 56 11.46 14.18 -7.96
C VAL A 56 10.26 14.52 -7.08
N ASP A 57 9.10 14.71 -7.72
CA ASP A 57 7.81 14.92 -7.07
C ASP A 57 6.82 13.86 -7.59
N CYS A 58 6.34 12.98 -6.72
CA CYS A 58 5.39 11.93 -7.09
C CYS A 58 3.96 12.22 -6.59
N GLY A 59 3.67 13.48 -6.28
CA GLY A 59 2.40 13.95 -5.74
C GLY A 59 2.25 13.77 -4.23
N ASP A 60 1.06 14.06 -3.71
CA ASP A 60 0.81 14.05 -2.26
C ASP A 60 0.13 12.76 -1.74
N ASP A 61 -0.37 11.92 -2.65
CA ASP A 61 -1.20 10.78 -2.29
C ASP A 61 -0.38 9.54 -1.89
N PRO A 62 -0.82 8.75 -0.89
CA PRO A 62 -0.17 7.50 -0.55
C PRO A 62 -0.11 6.53 -1.74
N ILE A 63 1.07 5.97 -1.99
CA ILE A 63 1.33 5.10 -3.12
C ILE A 63 1.18 3.64 -2.70
N ALA A 64 0.34 2.90 -3.42
CA ALA A 64 0.21 1.46 -3.26
C ALA A 64 1.42 0.74 -3.85
N VAL A 65 2.07 -0.10 -3.04
CA VAL A 65 3.19 -0.94 -3.47
C VAL A 65 2.62 -2.26 -3.97
N GLU A 66 2.36 -2.31 -5.27
CA GLU A 66 1.83 -3.48 -5.98
C GLU A 66 2.72 -3.80 -7.17
N ASP A 67 2.90 -5.10 -7.46
CA ASP A 67 3.73 -5.53 -8.59
C ASP A 67 3.13 -5.04 -9.91
N GLY A 68 3.95 -4.37 -10.73
CA GLY A 68 3.55 -3.77 -11.99
C GLY A 68 2.72 -2.48 -11.86
N ALA A 69 2.56 -1.92 -10.66
CA ALA A 69 1.92 -0.62 -10.51
C ALA A 69 2.81 0.49 -11.09
N GLU A 70 2.18 1.44 -11.77
CA GLU A 70 2.84 2.58 -12.39
C GLU A 70 2.49 3.85 -11.62
N VAL A 71 3.52 4.64 -11.32
CA VAL A 71 3.39 5.95 -10.64
C VAL A 71 4.01 7.00 -11.54
N HIS A 72 3.25 8.05 -11.84
CA HIS A 72 3.76 9.22 -12.55
C HIS A 72 4.46 10.15 -11.56
N CYS A 73 5.67 10.58 -11.89
CA CYS A 73 6.43 11.55 -11.11
C CYS A 73 7.01 12.63 -12.02
N ASP A 74 6.98 13.87 -11.55
CA ASP A 74 7.69 14.98 -12.16
C ASP A 74 9.17 14.89 -11.77
N VAL A 75 10.04 14.96 -12.77
CA VAL A 75 11.51 14.92 -12.59
C VAL A 75 12.12 16.20 -13.13
N ASN A 76 12.93 16.85 -12.32
CA ASN A 76 13.74 17.99 -12.73
C ASN A 76 15.18 17.86 -12.22
N THR A 77 16.06 18.76 -12.66
CA THR A 77 17.42 18.86 -12.13
C THR A 77 17.51 20.09 -11.23
N ALA A 78 18.12 19.93 -10.05
CA ALA A 78 18.29 21.02 -9.10
C ALA A 78 18.90 22.28 -9.75
N GLY A 79 18.20 23.40 -9.64
CA GLY A 79 18.60 24.69 -10.21
C GLY A 79 18.16 24.93 -11.66
N TYR A 80 17.36 24.04 -12.25
CA TYR A 80 16.72 24.22 -13.55
C TYR A 80 15.19 24.16 -13.43
N ASP A 81 14.50 24.97 -14.23
CA ASP A 81 13.04 25.07 -14.24
C ASP A 81 12.36 24.08 -15.21
N VAL A 82 13.13 23.16 -15.82
CA VAL A 82 12.60 22.19 -16.79
C VAL A 82 12.17 20.92 -16.05
N VAL A 83 10.91 20.55 -16.23
CA VAL A 83 10.28 19.35 -15.65
C VAL A 83 9.99 18.36 -16.76
N TYR A 84 10.21 17.08 -16.48
CA TYR A 84 9.90 15.95 -17.35
C TYR A 84 8.92 15.02 -16.62
N ASP A 85 7.90 14.53 -17.33
CA ASP A 85 7.09 13.43 -16.79
C ASP A 85 7.94 12.16 -16.75
N SER A 86 7.64 11.29 -15.80
CA SER A 86 8.27 9.99 -15.70
C SER A 86 7.31 8.94 -15.19
N VAL A 87 7.52 7.70 -15.61
CA VAL A 87 6.75 6.55 -15.15
C VAL A 87 7.68 5.63 -14.35
N ALA A 88 7.41 5.50 -13.05
CA ALA A 88 8.06 4.55 -12.16
C ALA A 88 7.22 3.28 -12.06
N THR A 89 7.74 2.17 -12.59
CA THR A 89 7.11 0.84 -12.49
C THR A 89 7.62 0.11 -11.25
N ILE A 90 6.70 -0.27 -10.37
CA ILE A 90 7.00 -0.99 -9.12
C ILE A 90 7.18 -2.49 -9.41
N SER A 91 8.23 -3.08 -8.86
CA SER A 91 8.46 -4.52 -8.84
C SER A 91 8.59 -5.03 -7.41
N THR A 92 7.84 -6.07 -7.04
CA THR A 92 7.93 -6.74 -5.73
C THR A 92 8.10 -8.25 -5.88
N ASP A 93 8.90 -8.85 -5.00
CA ASP A 93 9.12 -10.29 -4.92
C ASP A 93 8.19 -10.98 -3.90
N GLY A 94 7.19 -10.26 -3.38
CA GLY A 94 6.35 -10.71 -2.27
C GLY A 94 7.04 -10.64 -0.91
N GLY A 95 8.27 -10.15 -0.86
CA GLY A 95 9.00 -9.76 0.34
C GLY A 95 8.52 -8.42 0.89
N GLY A 96 9.16 -7.98 1.98
CA GLY A 96 8.92 -6.69 2.61
C GLY A 96 9.58 -5.50 1.89
N ASP A 97 10.17 -5.71 0.72
CA ASP A 97 10.93 -4.72 -0.04
C ASP A 97 10.38 -4.62 -1.47
N TYR A 98 10.72 -3.54 -2.18
CA TYR A 98 10.33 -3.31 -3.57
C TYR A 98 11.43 -2.52 -4.30
N HIS A 99 11.40 -2.61 -5.62
CA HIS A 99 12.27 -1.84 -6.53
C HIS A 99 11.43 -1.06 -7.53
N VAL A 100 12.03 -0.05 -8.15
CA VAL A 100 11.40 0.74 -9.20
C VAL A 100 12.28 0.78 -10.44
N GLU A 101 11.65 0.65 -11.60
CA GLU A 101 12.24 0.99 -12.89
C GLU A 101 11.63 2.32 -13.34
N VAL A 102 12.47 3.31 -13.66
CA VAL A 102 12.03 4.68 -13.96
C VAL A 102 12.30 4.98 -15.43
N GLN A 103 11.27 5.38 -16.15
CA GLN A 103 11.36 5.88 -17.52
C GLN A 103 11.00 7.37 -17.50
N VAL A 104 11.92 8.22 -17.93
CA VAL A 104 11.70 9.68 -18.04
C VAL A 104 11.39 10.00 -19.49
N ASP A 105 10.41 10.88 -19.72
CA ASP A 105 10.01 11.29 -21.06
C ASP A 105 11.13 12.02 -21.82
N ASP A 106 11.13 11.88 -23.14
CA ASP A 106 12.12 12.52 -24.02
C ASP A 106 11.88 14.05 -24.17
N GLU A 107 10.65 14.50 -23.93
CA GLU A 107 10.22 15.90 -24.03
C GLU A 107 9.78 16.42 -22.65
N PRO A 108 10.00 17.73 -22.36
CA PRO A 108 9.50 18.32 -21.12
C PRO A 108 7.97 18.28 -21.00
N ALA A 109 7.48 18.25 -19.78
CA ALA A 109 6.05 18.36 -19.48
C ALA A 109 5.47 19.70 -20.01
N PRO A 110 4.23 19.70 -20.55
CA PRO A 110 3.62 20.86 -21.22
C PRO A 110 3.19 22.02 -20.30
#